data_AF-A0A852TP36-F1
#
_entry.id   AF-A0A852TP36-F1
#
_cell.length_a   1.000
_cell.length_b   1.000
_cell.length_c   1.000
_cell.angle_alpha   90.00
_cell.angle_beta   90.00
_cell.angle_gamma   90.00
#
_symmetry.space_group_name_H-M   'P 1'
#
loop_
_entity.id
_entity.type
_entity.pdbx_description
1 polymer ?
#
loop_
_entity_poly.entity_id
_entity_poly.type
_entity_poly.pdbx_seq_one_letter_code
_entity_poly.pdbx_strand_id
1 'polypeptide(L)'
;MTPDRAVRNGDETAIGLIRRTSAGWRVHGDEELPDLVNAMVLADLLAAEDRQQAAVAAVPPRAPEQASELERLRVTVAQLEHALHTRVVVEQAIGVLSERHRLTPRKAFERLRHAARSRGRKVNELAREVVTSAGNPLTALPEELAREGAAAQAGPARRRR
;
A
#
# COMPACT_ATOMS: atom_id res chain seq x y z
N MET A 1 34.13 -18.03 22.90
CA MET A 1 32.78 -18.54 22.58
C MET A 1 31.98 -18.49 23.87
N THR A 2 31.21 -17.42 24.03
CA THR A 2 30.25 -17.17 25.12
C THR A 2 29.13 -16.31 24.53
N PRO A 3 27.88 -16.48 24.99
CA PRO A 3 26.71 -16.25 24.18
C PRO A 3 26.08 -14.87 24.40
N ASP A 4 25.35 -14.46 23.37
CA ASP A 4 24.03 -13.83 23.42
C ASP A 4 23.73 -12.96 24.65
N ARG A 5 23.91 -11.65 24.48
CA ARG A 5 23.36 -10.65 25.40
C ARG A 5 22.29 -9.86 24.66
N ALA A 6 21.09 -10.44 24.60
CA ALA A 6 19.88 -9.76 24.18
C ALA A 6 19.58 -8.62 25.18
N VAL A 7 19.86 -7.39 24.76
CA VAL A 7 19.32 -6.20 25.42
C VAL A 7 17.83 -6.17 25.09
N ARG A 8 17.00 -6.61 26.04
CA ARG A 8 15.55 -6.44 25.99
C ARG A 8 15.21 -5.11 26.64
N ASN A 9 14.70 -4.17 25.85
CA ASN A 9 13.85 -3.08 26.32
C ASN A 9 12.90 -2.66 25.20
N GLY A 10 11.69 -2.29 25.59
CA GLY A 10 10.49 -2.30 24.75
C GLY A 10 10.46 -1.23 23.66
N ASP A 11 10.36 -1.68 22.42
CA ASP A 11 9.43 -1.14 21.42
C ASP A 11 9.38 -2.14 20.25
N GLU A 12 8.28 -2.89 20.15
CA GLU A 12 8.17 -4.12 19.35
C GLU A 12 8.09 -3.88 17.82
N THR A 13 8.30 -2.64 17.37
CA THR A 13 8.28 -2.24 15.96
C THR A 13 9.66 -1.93 15.37
N ALA A 14 10.70 -1.72 16.19
CA ALA A 14 12.05 -1.36 15.72
C ALA A 14 13.08 -2.52 15.76
N ILE A 15 12.82 -3.57 16.56
CA ILE A 15 13.82 -4.60 16.93
C ILE A 15 14.20 -5.55 15.78
N GLY A 16 13.50 -5.50 14.64
CA GLY A 16 13.83 -6.32 13.46
C GLY A 16 14.72 -5.64 12.40
N LEU A 17 14.94 -4.32 12.47
CA LEU A 17 15.46 -3.60 11.31
C LEU A 17 16.97 -3.74 11.16
N ILE A 18 17.75 -3.69 12.25
CA ILE A 18 19.22 -3.75 12.20
C ILE A 18 19.74 -5.09 12.76
N ARG A 19 20.46 -5.86 11.95
CA ARG A 19 21.07 -7.13 12.35
C ARG A 19 22.59 -7.10 12.17
N ARG A 20 23.35 -7.54 13.18
CA ARG A 20 24.80 -7.77 13.03
C ARG A 20 25.05 -9.02 12.20
N THR A 21 25.98 -8.95 11.24
CA THR A 21 26.45 -10.10 10.45
C THR A 21 27.93 -10.35 10.71
N SER A 22 28.49 -11.41 10.10
CA SER A 22 29.93 -11.70 10.18
C SER A 22 30.79 -10.67 9.43
N ALA A 23 30.21 -9.94 8.48
CA ALA A 23 30.91 -8.99 7.62
C ALA A 23 30.51 -7.52 7.85
N GLY A 24 29.49 -7.25 8.67
CA GLY A 24 29.07 -5.88 8.97
C GLY A 24 27.71 -5.80 9.68
N TRP A 25 26.88 -4.87 9.22
CA TRP A 25 25.52 -4.64 9.71
C TRP A 25 24.53 -4.72 8.55
N ARG A 26 23.30 -5.14 8.81
CA ARG A 26 22.26 -5.28 7.79
C ARG A 26 21.02 -4.53 8.21
N VAL A 27 20.43 -3.77 7.28
CA VAL A 27 19.20 -3.02 7.50
C VAL A 27 18.21 -3.29 6.38
N HIS A 28 17.11 -3.99 6.69
CA HIS A 28 16.02 -4.34 5.76
C HIS A 28 16.46 -5.03 4.43
N GLY A 29 16.30 -6.35 4.30
CA GLY A 29 16.71 -7.11 3.11
C GLY A 29 18.12 -7.70 3.22
N ASP A 30 18.81 -7.94 2.10
CA ASP A 30 20.08 -8.69 2.05
C ASP A 30 21.36 -7.81 2.00
N GLU A 31 21.23 -6.50 1.86
CA GLU A 31 22.37 -5.59 1.70
C GLU A 31 23.18 -5.43 3.01
N GLU A 32 24.51 -5.58 2.92
CA GLU A 32 25.44 -5.44 4.05
C GLU A 32 26.12 -4.07 4.06
N LEU A 33 25.99 -3.37 5.17
CA LEU A 33 26.58 -2.07 5.46
C LEU A 33 27.87 -2.23 6.28
N PRO A 34 28.90 -1.42 5.99
CA PRO A 34 30.24 -1.58 6.56
C PRO A 34 30.31 -1.23 8.05
N ASP A 35 29.45 -0.35 8.55
CA ASP A 35 29.44 0.08 9.95
C ASP A 35 28.03 0.34 10.50
N LEU A 36 27.97 0.44 11.83
CA LEU A 36 26.72 0.63 12.58
C LEU A 36 26.11 2.01 12.34
N VAL A 37 26.91 3.04 12.10
CA VAL A 37 26.41 4.42 11.93
C VAL A 37 25.62 4.51 10.63
N ASN A 38 26.16 3.96 9.55
CA ASN A 38 25.49 3.85 8.27
C ASN A 38 24.20 3.01 8.38
N ALA A 39 24.23 1.92 9.15
CA ALA A 39 23.04 1.14 9.45
C ALA A 39 21.97 1.96 10.21
N MET A 40 22.37 2.72 11.23
CA MET A 40 21.43 3.56 11.98
C MET A 40 20.84 4.67 11.12
N VAL A 41 21.64 5.35 10.30
CA VAL A 41 21.17 6.39 9.38
C VAL A 41 20.17 5.81 8.37
N LEU A 42 20.48 4.66 7.76
CA LEU A 42 19.56 4.03 6.83
C LEU A 42 18.26 3.60 7.52
N ALA A 43 18.34 3.08 8.74
CA ALA A 43 17.17 2.73 9.54
C ALA A 43 16.27 3.93 9.82
N ASP A 44 16.85 5.07 10.21
CA ASP A 44 16.09 6.30 10.46
C ASP A 44 15.44 6.85 9.19
N LEU A 45 16.13 6.79 8.05
CA LEU A 45 15.59 7.20 6.75
C LEU A 45 14.41 6.33 6.33
N LEU A 46 14.56 5.00 6.41
CA LEU A 46 13.47 4.07 6.12
C LEU A 46 12.28 4.26 7.06
N ALA A 47 12.54 4.46 8.35
CA ALA A 47 11.48 4.75 9.33
C ALA A 47 10.77 6.08 9.06
N ALA A 48 11.49 7.09 8.58
CA ALA A 48 10.92 8.37 8.18
C ALA A 48 10.05 8.24 6.92
N GLU A 49 10.50 7.46 5.93
CA GLU A 49 9.74 7.15 4.72
C GLU A 49 8.45 6.39 5.05
N ASP A 50 8.52 5.34 5.88
CA ASP A 50 7.35 4.58 6.32
C ASP A 50 6.35 5.47 7.06
N ARG A 51 6.83 6.37 7.93
CA ARG A 51 5.98 7.33 8.65
C ARG A 51 5.32 8.31 7.68
N GLN A 52 6.04 8.77 6.67
CA GLN A 52 5.51 9.66 5.65
C GLN A 52 4.44 8.96 4.80
N GLN A 53 4.68 7.71 4.40
CA GLN A 53 3.72 6.89 3.67
C GLN A 53 2.46 6.63 4.52
N ALA A 54 2.62 6.34 5.82
CA ALA A 54 1.52 6.18 6.75
C ALA A 54 0.70 7.46 6.92
N ALA A 55 1.35 8.63 6.98
CA ALA A 55 0.67 9.92 7.07
C ALA A 55 -0.17 10.23 5.82
N VAL A 56 0.34 9.94 4.62
CA VAL A 56 -0.41 10.08 3.36
C VAL A 56 -1.58 9.08 3.30
N ALA A 57 -1.41 7.88 3.86
CA ALA A 57 -2.43 6.85 3.90
C ALA A 57 -3.52 7.07 4.96
N ALA A 58 -3.22 7.80 6.05
CA ALA A 58 -4.16 8.04 7.13
C ALA A 58 -5.33 8.92 6.65
N VAL A 59 -6.55 8.53 6.99
CA VAL A 59 -7.73 9.35 6.73
C VAL A 59 -7.73 10.49 7.76
N PRO A 60 -7.63 11.76 7.34
CA PRO A 60 -7.63 12.88 8.27
C PRO A 60 -8.97 12.95 9.03
N PRO A 61 -8.94 13.23 10.35
CA PRO A 61 -10.13 13.25 11.17
C PRO A 61 -11.04 14.44 10.82
N ARG A 62 -12.29 14.40 11.29
CA ARG A 62 -13.16 15.58 11.24
C ARG A 62 -12.69 16.61 12.26
N ALA A 63 -12.83 17.90 11.94
CA ALA A 63 -12.50 18.98 12.86
C ALA A 63 -13.42 18.94 14.11
N PRO A 64 -12.89 19.23 15.31
CA PRO A 64 -13.70 19.28 16.52
C PRO A 64 -14.73 20.42 16.46
N GLU A 65 -15.84 20.28 17.18
CA GLU A 65 -16.95 21.25 17.11
C GLU A 65 -16.51 22.67 17.51
N GLN A 66 -15.58 22.78 18.45
CA GLN A 66 -15.08 24.05 18.97
C GLN A 66 -13.80 24.55 18.27
N ALA A 67 -13.38 23.93 17.15
CA ALA A 67 -12.15 24.35 16.48
C ALA A 67 -12.24 25.81 16.02
N SER A 68 -11.11 26.50 16.02
CA SER A 68 -10.99 27.79 15.35
C SER A 68 -11.22 27.63 13.84
N GLU A 69 -11.54 28.74 13.15
CA GLU A 69 -11.74 28.69 11.70
C GLU A 69 -10.48 28.23 10.96
N LEU A 70 -9.31 28.67 11.44
CA LEU A 70 -8.02 28.28 10.90
C LEU A 70 -7.74 26.77 11.10
N GLU A 71 -8.15 26.17 12.21
CA GLU A 71 -8.08 24.72 12.42
C GLU A 71 -9.02 23.95 11.51
N ARG A 72 -10.27 24.43 11.33
CA ARG A 72 -11.22 23.82 10.39
C ARG A 72 -10.68 23.83 8.96
N LEU A 73 -10.09 24.94 8.53
CA LEU A 73 -9.46 25.07 7.21
C LEU A 73 -8.29 24.09 7.06
N ARG A 74 -7.39 23.98 8.05
CA ARG A 74 -6.28 23.02 8.03
C ARG A 74 -6.77 21.58 7.90
N VAL A 75 -7.79 21.20 8.66
CA VAL A 75 -8.40 19.86 8.57
C VAL A 75 -9.01 19.63 7.19
N THR A 76 -9.69 20.63 6.63
CA THR A 76 -10.32 20.54 5.31
C THR A 76 -9.27 20.36 4.22
N VAL A 77 -8.18 21.12 4.27
CA VAL A 77 -7.05 20.98 3.34
C VAL A 77 -6.48 19.56 3.41
N ALA A 78 -6.21 19.04 4.61
CA ALA A 78 -5.72 17.67 4.77
C ALA A 78 -6.70 16.64 4.20
N GLN A 79 -8.01 16.80 4.43
CA GLN A 79 -9.05 15.92 3.86
C GLN A 79 -9.08 15.95 2.34
N LEU A 80 -8.93 17.12 1.73
CA LEU A 80 -8.88 17.27 0.28
C LEU A 80 -7.60 16.64 -0.29
N GLU A 81 -6.44 16.90 0.31
CA GLU A 81 -5.17 16.30 -0.10
C GLU A 81 -5.21 14.77 -0.04
N HIS A 82 -5.79 14.22 1.03
CA HIS A 82 -6.00 12.78 1.18
C HIS A 82 -6.97 12.23 0.13
N ALA A 83 -8.08 12.92 -0.13
CA ALA A 83 -9.06 12.52 -1.14
C ALA A 83 -8.45 12.53 -2.55
N LEU A 84 -7.61 13.51 -2.88
CA LEU A 84 -6.90 13.60 -4.15
C LEU A 84 -5.91 12.45 -4.33
N HIS A 85 -5.08 12.16 -3.32
CA HIS A 85 -4.16 11.01 -3.35
C HIS A 85 -4.91 9.69 -3.54
N THR A 86 -5.99 9.49 -2.76
CA THR A 86 -6.80 8.28 -2.85
C THR A 86 -7.41 8.10 -4.23
N ARG A 87 -7.89 9.19 -4.84
CA ARG A 87 -8.47 9.16 -6.18
C ARG A 87 -7.44 8.70 -7.23
N VAL A 88 -6.22 9.23 -7.21
CA VAL A 88 -5.18 8.84 -8.17
C VAL A 88 -4.95 7.33 -8.19
N VAL A 89 -4.82 6.72 -7.00
CA VAL A 89 -4.59 5.27 -6.89
C VAL A 89 -5.78 4.46 -7.42
N VAL A 90 -7.01 4.90 -7.14
CA VAL A 90 -8.22 4.24 -7.65
C VAL A 90 -8.29 4.34 -9.18
N GLU A 91 -8.02 5.50 -9.77
CA GLU A 91 -8.01 5.68 -11.22
C GLU A 91 -6.91 4.84 -11.90
N GLN A 92 -5.73 4.74 -11.29
CA GLN A 92 -4.66 3.85 -11.78
C GLN A 92 -5.10 2.39 -11.76
N ALA A 93 -5.71 1.93 -10.67
CA ALA A 93 -6.24 0.57 -10.57
C ALA A 93 -7.33 0.29 -11.62
N ILE A 94 -8.22 1.26 -11.87
CA ILE A 94 -9.22 1.18 -12.94
C ILE A 94 -8.52 1.03 -14.29
N GLY A 95 -7.48 1.81 -14.56
CA GLY A 95 -6.67 1.70 -15.79
C GLY A 95 -6.05 0.31 -15.97
N VAL A 96 -5.39 -0.21 -14.93
CA VAL A 96 -4.80 -1.56 -14.91
C VAL A 96 -5.84 -2.63 -15.20
N LEU A 97 -6.99 -2.60 -14.52
CA LEU A 97 -8.06 -3.58 -14.72
C LEU A 97 -8.71 -3.46 -16.10
N SER A 98 -8.83 -2.23 -16.62
CA SER A 98 -9.39 -1.98 -17.95
C SER A 98 -8.50 -2.59 -19.03
N GLU A 99 -7.18 -2.40 -18.92
CA GLU A 99 -6.19 -2.97 -19.83
C GLU A 99 -6.15 -4.50 -19.72
N ARG A 100 -5.89 -5.04 -18.52
CA ARG A 100 -5.73 -6.49 -18.30
C ARG A 100 -6.96 -7.30 -18.66
N HIS A 101 -8.16 -6.79 -18.37
CA HIS A 101 -9.41 -7.52 -18.57
C HIS A 101 -10.22 -7.01 -19.77
N ARG A 102 -9.68 -6.09 -20.57
CA ARG A 102 -10.35 -5.45 -21.73
C ARG A 102 -11.73 -4.90 -21.37
N LEU A 103 -11.82 -4.21 -20.24
CA LEU A 103 -13.05 -3.63 -19.72
C LEU A 103 -13.11 -2.14 -20.04
N THR A 104 -14.34 -1.60 -20.07
CA THR A 104 -14.50 -0.15 -19.99
C THR A 104 -14.15 0.33 -18.58
N PRO A 105 -13.67 1.57 -18.41
CA PRO A 105 -13.35 2.12 -17.09
C PRO A 105 -14.49 2.00 -16.08
N ARG A 106 -15.74 2.23 -16.53
CA ARG A 106 -16.93 2.02 -15.71
C ARG A 106 -17.08 0.58 -15.23
N LYS A 107 -16.91 -0.40 -16.12
CA LYS A 107 -17.00 -1.83 -15.73
C LYS A 107 -15.86 -2.23 -14.80
N ALA A 108 -14.65 -1.72 -15.02
CA ALA A 108 -13.50 -1.96 -14.14
C ALA A 108 -13.74 -1.40 -12.73
N PHE A 109 -14.28 -0.19 -12.62
CA PHE A 109 -14.64 0.42 -11.33
C PHE A 109 -15.72 -0.37 -10.59
N GLU A 110 -16.79 -0.81 -11.29
CA GLU A 110 -17.84 -1.63 -10.67
C GLU A 110 -17.28 -2.95 -10.12
N ARG A 111 -16.35 -3.60 -10.82
CA ARG A 111 -15.68 -4.82 -10.32
C ARG A 111 -14.81 -4.55 -9.10
N LEU A 112 -14.00 -3.50 -9.16
CA LEU A 112 -13.18 -3.08 -8.02
C LEU A 112 -14.06 -2.84 -6.79
N ARG A 113 -15.20 -2.17 -6.96
CA ARG A 113 -16.17 -1.93 -5.89
C ARG A 113 -16.84 -3.22 -5.40
N HIS A 114 -17.20 -4.13 -6.30
CA HIS A 114 -17.81 -5.41 -5.95
C HIS A 114 -16.84 -6.27 -5.12
N ALA A 115 -15.60 -6.42 -5.58
CA ALA A 115 -14.56 -7.17 -4.87
C ALA A 115 -14.20 -6.54 -3.51
N ALA A 116 -14.16 -5.21 -3.41
CA ALA A 116 -13.95 -4.53 -2.13
C ALA A 116 -15.11 -4.83 -1.16
N ARG A 117 -16.36 -4.74 -1.65
CA ARG A 117 -17.57 -4.99 -0.84
C ARG A 117 -17.67 -6.44 -0.38
N SER A 118 -17.39 -7.42 -1.25
CA SER A 118 -17.46 -8.85 -0.92
C SER A 118 -16.46 -9.24 0.18
N ARG A 119 -15.34 -8.52 0.28
CA ARG A 119 -14.31 -8.71 1.31
C ARG A 119 -14.50 -7.84 2.56
N GLY A 120 -15.49 -6.94 2.58
CA GLY A 120 -15.63 -5.95 3.65
C GLY A 120 -14.45 -4.97 3.75
N ARG A 121 -13.74 -4.72 2.64
CA ARG A 121 -12.54 -3.87 2.58
C ARG A 121 -12.82 -2.55 1.89
N LYS A 122 -11.94 -1.58 2.13
CA LYS A 122 -12.03 -0.28 1.46
C LYS A 122 -11.53 -0.39 0.01
N VAL A 123 -12.20 0.31 -0.90
CA VAL A 123 -11.86 0.32 -2.34
C VAL A 123 -10.43 0.79 -2.58
N ASN A 124 -9.95 1.77 -1.80
CA ASN A 124 -8.59 2.29 -1.92
C ASN A 124 -7.51 1.26 -1.56
N GLU A 125 -7.75 0.41 -0.57
CA GLU A 125 -6.82 -0.67 -0.21
C GLU A 125 -6.70 -1.70 -1.34
N LEU A 126 -7.85 -2.12 -1.89
CA LEU A 126 -7.85 -3.06 -3.00
C LEU A 126 -7.25 -2.43 -4.27
N ALA A 127 -7.45 -1.13 -4.50
CA ALA A 127 -6.81 -0.40 -5.59
C ALA A 127 -5.28 -0.41 -5.48
N ARG A 128 -4.73 -0.23 -4.27
CA ARG A 128 -3.27 -0.33 -4.04
C ARG A 128 -2.74 -1.71 -4.43
N GLU A 129 -3.40 -2.79 -4.01
CA GLU A 129 -3.01 -4.16 -4.38
C GLU A 129 -2.98 -4.37 -5.89
N VAL A 130 -3.99 -3.85 -6.60
CA VAL A 130 -4.04 -3.90 -8.07
C VAL A 130 -2.85 -3.16 -8.69
N VAL A 131 -2.55 -1.93 -8.24
CA VAL A 131 -1.41 -1.15 -8.75
C VAL A 131 -0.08 -1.83 -8.44
N THR A 132 0.10 -2.37 -7.23
CA THR A 132 1.29 -3.15 -6.85
C THR A 132 1.45 -4.39 -7.75
N SER A 133 0.36 -5.10 -8.08
CA SER A 133 0.39 -6.23 -9.01
C SER A 133 0.75 -5.84 -10.45
N ALA A 134 0.62 -4.56 -10.81
CA ALA A 134 1.03 -4.04 -12.11
C ALA A 134 2.52 -3.70 -12.15
N GLY A 135 3.07 -3.18 -11.05
CA GLY A 135 4.49 -2.86 -10.92
C GLY A 135 5.40 -4.06 -10.63
N ASN A 136 4.84 -5.18 -10.15
CA ASN A 136 5.60 -6.38 -9.81
C ASN A 136 4.98 -7.64 -10.45
N PRO A 137 5.66 -8.30 -11.42
CA PRO A 137 5.17 -9.53 -12.07
C PRO A 137 4.92 -10.70 -11.12
N LEU A 138 5.57 -10.71 -9.95
CA LEU A 138 5.44 -11.77 -8.95
C LEU A 138 4.25 -11.55 -8.01
N THR A 139 3.67 -10.36 -7.99
CA THR A 139 2.51 -10.05 -7.17
C THR A 139 1.24 -10.33 -7.97
N ALA A 140 0.49 -11.36 -7.57
CA ALA A 140 -0.77 -11.71 -8.23
C ALA A 140 -1.87 -10.66 -7.99
N LEU A 141 -2.78 -10.53 -8.94
CA LEU A 141 -4.02 -9.78 -8.74
C LEU A 141 -4.86 -10.43 -7.62
N PRO A 142 -5.61 -9.62 -6.85
CA PRO A 142 -6.60 -10.14 -5.92
C PRO A 142 -7.54 -11.16 -6.57
N GLU A 143 -7.75 -12.30 -5.91
CA GLU A 143 -8.41 -13.48 -6.51
C GLU A 143 -9.78 -13.21 -7.13
N GLU A 144 -10.64 -12.37 -6.55
CA GLU A 144 -11.97 -12.06 -7.09
C GLU A 144 -11.84 -11.25 -8.36
N LEU A 145 -10.91 -10.28 -8.38
CA LEU A 145 -10.64 -9.49 -9.58
C LEU A 145 -10.06 -10.35 -10.69
N ALA A 146 -9.19 -11.30 -10.35
CA ALA A 146 -8.67 -12.30 -11.29
C ALA A 146 -9.78 -13.23 -11.80
N ARG A 147 -10.61 -13.79 -10.91
CA ARG A 147 -11.74 -14.68 -11.24
C ARG A 147 -12.80 -13.98 -12.09
N GLU A 148 -13.17 -12.75 -11.74
CA GLU A 148 -14.12 -11.95 -12.51
C GLU A 148 -13.53 -11.55 -13.88
N GLY A 149 -12.23 -11.28 -13.94
CA GLY A 149 -11.47 -11.09 -15.18
C GLY A 149 -11.56 -12.30 -16.09
N ALA A 150 -11.31 -13.50 -15.57
CA ALA A 150 -11.41 -14.76 -16.30
C ALA A 150 -12.85 -15.07 -16.74
N ALA A 151 -13.84 -14.91 -15.86
CA ALA A 151 -15.25 -15.13 -16.16
C ALA A 151 -15.75 -14.21 -17.31
N ALA A 152 -15.23 -13.00 -17.40
CA ALA A 152 -15.56 -12.06 -18.47
C ALA A 152 -14.96 -12.44 -19.81
N GLN A 153 -13.72 -12.93 -19.80
CA GLN A 153 -13.03 -13.42 -21.00
C GLN A 153 -13.66 -14.73 -21.51
N ALA A 154 -14.24 -15.54 -20.62
CA ALA A 154 -14.99 -16.75 -20.94
C ALA A 154 -16.42 -16.52 -21.49
N GLY A 155 -16.86 -15.26 -21.67
CA GLY A 155 -18.16 -14.89 -22.25
C GLY A 155 -18.37 -15.39 -23.69
N PRO A 156 -19.63 -15.50 -24.15
CA PRO A 156 -20.12 -16.62 -24.95
C PRO A 156 -19.39 -16.77 -26.27
N ALA A 157 -18.82 -17.96 -26.51
CA ALA A 157 -18.29 -18.37 -27.79
C ALA A 157 -19.34 -18.07 -28.87
N ARG A 158 -19.08 -17.05 -29.71
CA ARG A 158 -19.93 -16.66 -30.83
C ARG A 158 -20.18 -17.88 -31.70
N ARG A 159 -21.38 -18.46 -31.64
CA ARG A 159 -21.86 -19.42 -32.63
C ARG A 159 -21.84 -18.72 -33.98
N ARG A 160 -20.84 -19.03 -34.80
CA ARG A 160 -20.79 -18.66 -36.21
C ARG A 160 -22.00 -19.32 -36.88
N ARG A 161 -22.88 -18.49 -37.44
CA ARG A 161 -23.84 -18.88 -38.48
C ARG A 161 -23.25 -18.46 -39.82
#